data_AF-A0AA36HSC6-F1
#
_entry.id   AF-A0AA36HSC6-F1
#
_cell.length_a   1.000
_cell.length_b   1.000
_cell.length_c   1.000
_cell.angle_alpha   90.00
_cell.angle_beta   90.00
_cell.angle_gamma   90.00
#
_symmetry.space_group_name_H-M   'P 1'
#
loop_
_entity.id
_entity.type
_entity.pdbx_description
1 polymer ?
#
loop_
_entity_poly.entity_id
_entity_poly.type
_entity_poly.pdbx_seq_one_letter_code
_entity_poly.pdbx_strand_id
1 'polypeptide(L)'
;MALEENFYKWVLPLVFAEILIYVYAFTSELRTCQVALGLLGLFWCFAALWVEIRLEQVYPGFEYDKPTDPEMKAYKPFCDFAPWAKCSKVLMSPPGRFLRYFGIAKQASSSSGILDKVRGWIDVPNPTLGVLFFAVHLFYPLLLLFTPIPLLGPLLPELFFLACCGVGLMTVWLAYNLAFVLQDFCVVCVSMYVANFGLIPMMHGLALQGSQVGQDQPSSPCPV
;
A
#
# COMPACT_ATOMS: atom_id res chain seq x y z
N MET A 1 3.03 23.65 -18.35
CA MET A 1 2.44 22.30 -18.22
C MET A 1 0.94 22.46 -18.14
N ALA A 2 0.18 21.95 -19.10
CA ALA A 2 -1.27 22.03 -19.07
C ALA A 2 -1.81 20.96 -18.09
N LEU A 3 -2.63 21.40 -17.15
CA LEU A 3 -3.31 20.56 -16.17
C LEU A 3 -4.71 20.29 -16.71
N GLU A 4 -5.12 19.03 -16.72
CA GLU A 4 -6.38 18.63 -17.36
C GLU A 4 -7.59 18.80 -16.42
N GLU A 5 -8.80 18.75 -16.97
CA GLU A 5 -10.06 18.87 -16.21
C GLU A 5 -10.17 17.82 -15.09
N ASN A 6 -9.62 16.62 -15.31
CA ASN A 6 -9.55 15.55 -14.32
C ASN A 6 -8.89 15.98 -13.01
N PHE A 7 -7.90 16.88 -13.07
CA PHE A 7 -7.25 17.38 -11.88
C PHE A 7 -8.23 18.11 -10.97
N TYR A 8 -8.93 19.12 -11.52
CA TYR A 8 -9.82 19.96 -10.73
C TYR A 8 -11.08 19.20 -10.28
N LYS A 9 -11.54 18.26 -11.11
CA LYS A 9 -12.77 17.51 -10.84
C LYS A 9 -12.57 16.37 -9.84
N TRP A 10 -11.46 15.66 -9.89
CA TRP A 10 -11.24 14.44 -9.10
C TRP A 10 -10.03 14.54 -8.18
N VAL A 11 -8.86 14.85 -8.73
CA VAL A 11 -7.59 14.74 -7.99
C VAL A 11 -7.51 15.78 -6.87
N LEU A 12 -7.82 17.04 -7.16
CA LEU A 12 -7.75 18.14 -6.20
C LEU A 12 -8.65 17.91 -4.98
N PRO A 13 -9.97 17.62 -5.12
CA PRO A 13 -10.81 17.35 -3.95
C PRO A 13 -10.38 16.08 -3.21
N LEU A 14 -9.93 15.03 -3.91
CA LEU A 14 -9.43 13.81 -3.27
C LEU A 14 -8.17 14.06 -2.44
N VAL A 15 -7.19 14.78 -2.99
CA VAL A 15 -5.95 15.14 -2.29
C VAL A 15 -6.24 16.05 -1.10
N PHE A 16 -7.18 17.00 -1.24
CA PHE A 16 -7.57 17.85 -0.11
C PHE A 16 -8.21 17.02 1.02
N ALA A 17 -9.15 16.13 0.69
CA ALA A 17 -9.75 15.23 1.67
C ALA A 17 -8.71 14.31 2.32
N GLU A 18 -7.77 13.79 1.53
CA GLU A 18 -6.65 12.97 2.01
C GLU A 18 -5.76 13.74 2.99
N ILE A 19 -5.38 14.99 2.68
CA ILE A 19 -4.57 15.82 3.58
C ILE A 19 -5.28 16.00 4.93
N LEU A 20 -6.59 16.25 4.92
CA LEU A 20 -7.36 16.36 6.17
C LEU A 20 -7.34 15.05 6.97
N ILE A 21 -7.45 13.89 6.29
CA ILE A 21 -7.36 12.58 6.93
C ILE A 21 -5.96 12.35 7.50
N TYR A 22 -4.89 12.72 6.80
CA TYR A 22 -3.53 12.61 7.33
C TYR A 22 -3.31 13.50 8.54
N VAL A 23 -3.76 14.75 8.51
CA VAL A 23 -3.68 15.66 9.64
C VAL A 23 -4.43 15.07 10.84
N TYR A 24 -5.65 14.58 10.64
CA TYR A 24 -6.40 13.88 11.67
C TYR A 24 -5.65 12.66 12.21
N ALA A 25 -5.15 11.78 11.33
CA ALA A 25 -4.45 10.57 11.70
C ALA A 25 -3.18 10.86 12.52
N PHE A 26 -2.36 11.82 12.10
CA PHE A 26 -1.10 12.15 12.78
C PHE A 26 -1.25 12.97 14.06
N THR A 27 -2.41 13.60 14.29
CA THR A 27 -2.74 14.29 15.55
C THR A 27 -3.50 13.40 16.54
N SER A 28 -3.94 12.21 16.11
CA SER A 28 -4.71 11.27 16.92
C SER A 28 -3.80 10.32 17.71
N GLU A 29 -4.40 9.56 18.62
CA GLU A 29 -3.72 8.48 19.34
C GLU A 29 -3.15 7.41 18.38
N LEU A 30 -2.10 6.69 18.80
CA LEU A 30 -1.39 5.72 17.95
C LEU A 30 -2.30 4.68 17.29
N ARG A 31 -3.29 4.15 18.02
CA ARG A 31 -4.24 3.15 17.50
C ARG A 31 -5.19 3.75 16.48
N THR A 32 -5.72 4.94 16.75
CA THR A 32 -6.59 5.67 15.83
C THR A 32 -5.83 6.05 14.56
N CYS A 33 -4.57 6.47 14.70
CA CYS A 33 -3.66 6.70 13.58
C CYS A 33 -3.49 5.44 12.72
N GLN A 34 -3.17 4.30 13.34
CA GLN A 34 -3.02 3.02 12.63
C GLN A 34 -4.28 2.63 11.85
N VAL A 35 -5.46 2.74 12.48
CA VAL A 35 -6.74 2.41 11.83
C VAL A 35 -7.04 3.38 10.69
N ALA A 36 -6.85 4.69 10.89
CA ALA A 36 -7.07 5.70 9.87
C ALA A 36 -6.15 5.50 8.65
N LEU A 37 -4.84 5.28 8.88
CA LEU A 37 -3.87 5.00 7.83
C LEU A 37 -4.16 3.64 7.14
N GLY A 38 -4.61 2.64 7.89
CA GLY A 38 -5.06 1.35 7.35
C GLY A 38 -6.26 1.49 6.41
N LEU A 39 -7.29 2.23 6.82
CA LEU A 39 -8.47 2.51 5.98
C LEU A 39 -8.11 3.32 4.73
N LEU A 40 -7.30 4.36 4.89
CA LEU A 40 -6.86 5.20 3.78
C LEU A 40 -5.99 4.42 2.79
N GLY A 41 -5.07 3.60 3.30
CA GLY A 41 -4.24 2.71 2.49
C GLY A 41 -5.09 1.70 1.71
N LEU A 42 -6.07 1.05 2.36
CA LEU A 42 -7.02 0.15 1.70
C LEU A 42 -7.82 0.85 0.60
N PHE A 43 -8.32 2.05 0.87
CA PHE A 43 -9.02 2.85 -0.13
C PHE A 43 -8.16 3.05 -1.39
N TRP A 44 -6.90 3.46 -1.21
CA TRP A 44 -5.99 3.65 -2.35
C TRP A 44 -5.60 2.35 -3.05
N CYS A 45 -5.42 1.25 -2.31
CA CYS A 45 -5.19 -0.06 -2.92
C CYS A 45 -6.37 -0.49 -3.79
N PHE A 46 -7.62 -0.35 -3.31
CA PHE A 46 -8.80 -0.66 -4.11
C PHE A 46 -8.97 0.28 -5.30
N ALA A 47 -8.67 1.57 -5.14
CA ALA A 47 -8.70 2.53 -6.24
C ALA A 47 -7.67 2.19 -7.33
N ALA A 48 -6.45 1.81 -6.94
CA ALA A 48 -5.41 1.36 -7.86
C ALA A 48 -5.79 0.05 -8.57
N LEU A 49 -6.31 -0.95 -7.83
CA LEU A 49 -6.82 -2.19 -8.42
C LEU A 49 -7.96 -1.94 -9.40
N TRP A 50 -8.88 -1.05 -9.05
CA TRP A 50 -9.97 -0.66 -9.93
C TRP A 50 -9.43 -0.07 -11.24
N VAL A 51 -8.47 0.84 -11.16
CA VAL A 51 -7.84 1.44 -12.35
C VAL A 51 -7.15 0.37 -13.19
N GLU A 52 -6.35 -0.52 -12.59
CA GLU A 52 -5.66 -1.59 -13.31
C GLU A 52 -6.63 -2.54 -14.01
N ILE A 53 -7.64 -3.05 -13.30
CA ILE A 53 -8.66 -3.95 -13.87
C ILE A 53 -9.43 -3.27 -15.00
N ARG A 54 -9.81 -2.00 -14.83
CA ARG A 54 -10.54 -1.26 -15.87
C ARG A 54 -9.67 -0.99 -17.09
N LEU A 55 -8.39 -0.70 -16.91
CA LEU A 55 -7.44 -0.56 -18.02
C LEU A 55 -7.28 -1.88 -18.77
N GLU A 56 -7.08 -3.01 -18.08
CA GLU A 56 -6.98 -4.32 -18.74
C GLU A 56 -8.26 -4.71 -19.49
N GLN A 57 -9.44 -4.37 -18.95
CA GLN A 57 -10.73 -4.65 -19.60
C GLN A 57 -10.96 -3.84 -20.87
N VAL A 58 -10.60 -2.55 -20.85
CA VAL A 58 -10.85 -1.64 -21.98
C VAL A 58 -9.74 -1.71 -23.02
N TYR A 59 -8.50 -1.94 -22.58
CA TYR A 59 -7.30 -2.01 -23.39
C TYR A 59 -6.57 -3.33 -23.13
N PRO A 60 -7.04 -4.46 -23.68
CA PRO A 60 -6.39 -5.76 -23.47
C PRO A 60 -4.98 -5.74 -24.06
N GLY A 61 -3.97 -6.07 -23.24
CA GLY A 61 -2.56 -6.01 -23.63
C GLY A 61 -1.98 -4.60 -23.68
N PHE A 62 -2.49 -3.69 -22.83
CA PHE A 62 -2.02 -2.31 -22.75
C PHE A 62 -0.49 -2.21 -22.54
N GLU A 63 0.20 -1.60 -23.51
CA GLU A 63 1.62 -1.26 -23.43
C GLU A 63 1.78 0.20 -22.98
N TYR A 64 2.45 0.41 -21.84
CA TYR A 64 2.57 1.74 -21.22
C TYR A 64 3.60 2.65 -21.92
N ASP A 65 4.57 2.07 -22.64
CA ASP A 65 5.59 2.78 -23.42
C ASP A 65 5.05 3.21 -24.79
N LYS A 66 4.20 2.37 -25.39
CA LYS A 66 3.54 2.62 -26.68
C LYS A 66 2.05 2.29 -26.61
N PRO A 67 1.25 3.12 -25.94
CA PRO A 67 -0.18 2.86 -25.82
C PRO A 67 -0.85 2.90 -27.20
N THR A 68 -1.64 1.87 -27.49
CA THR A 68 -2.45 1.75 -28.73
C THR A 68 -3.35 2.97 -28.94
N ASP A 69 -3.86 3.53 -27.83
CA ASP A 69 -4.63 4.77 -27.80
C ASP A 69 -3.98 5.75 -26.81
N PRO A 70 -3.14 6.70 -27.29
CA PRO A 70 -2.41 7.62 -26.42
C PRO A 70 -3.31 8.66 -25.74
N GLU A 71 -4.51 8.90 -26.27
CA GLU A 71 -5.48 9.85 -25.71
C GLU A 71 -6.45 9.20 -24.71
N MET A 72 -6.44 7.86 -24.61
CA MET A 72 -7.30 7.08 -23.71
C MET A 72 -8.78 7.46 -23.85
N LYS A 73 -9.30 7.44 -25.09
CA LYS A 73 -10.66 7.91 -25.42
C LYS A 73 -11.76 7.06 -24.80
N ALA A 74 -11.53 5.75 -24.67
CA ALA A 74 -12.52 4.82 -24.15
C ALA A 74 -12.56 4.84 -22.61
N TYR A 75 -11.41 4.94 -21.96
CA TYR A 75 -11.33 5.07 -20.51
C TYR A 75 -10.03 5.76 -20.10
N LYS A 76 -10.17 6.94 -19.48
CA LYS A 76 -9.09 7.67 -18.86
C LYS A 76 -9.20 7.59 -17.33
N PRO A 77 -8.20 7.05 -16.61
CA PRO A 77 -8.23 6.98 -15.16
C PRO A 77 -8.40 8.35 -14.50
N PHE A 78 -9.07 8.38 -13.34
CA PHE A 78 -9.27 9.62 -12.57
C PHE A 78 -7.94 10.22 -12.06
N CYS A 79 -6.93 9.36 -11.87
CA CYS A 79 -5.59 9.73 -11.42
C CYS A 79 -4.62 10.06 -12.57
N ASP A 80 -5.09 10.06 -13.82
CA ASP A 80 -4.37 10.60 -14.97
C ASP A 80 -4.87 12.03 -15.24
N PHE A 81 -4.03 13.01 -14.92
CA PHE A 81 -4.44 14.43 -14.91
C PHE A 81 -3.43 15.39 -15.54
N ALA A 82 -2.24 14.90 -15.90
CA ALA A 82 -1.27 15.66 -16.66
C ALA A 82 -0.39 14.73 -17.51
N PRO A 83 0.26 15.23 -18.57
CA PRO A 83 1.18 14.42 -19.39
C PRO A 83 2.35 13.79 -18.61
N TRP A 84 2.74 14.41 -17.49
CA TRP A 84 3.79 13.99 -16.57
C TRP A 84 3.24 13.31 -15.29
N ALA A 85 1.92 13.14 -15.19
CA ALA A 85 1.25 12.59 -14.03
C ALA A 85 0.20 11.55 -14.44
N LYS A 86 0.69 10.35 -14.80
CA LYS A 86 -0.13 9.24 -15.27
C LYS A 86 0.02 8.01 -14.37
N CYS A 87 -1.00 7.73 -13.56
CA CYS A 87 -1.07 6.50 -12.77
C CYS A 87 -1.19 5.26 -13.66
N SER A 88 -1.85 5.37 -14.83
CA SER A 88 -1.95 4.28 -15.81
C SER A 88 -0.59 3.73 -16.23
N LYS A 89 0.34 4.64 -16.59
CA LYS A 89 1.71 4.28 -16.96
C LYS A 89 2.45 3.59 -15.83
N VAL A 90 2.29 4.09 -14.61
CA VAL A 90 2.98 3.57 -13.43
C VAL A 90 2.45 2.21 -13.00
N LEU A 91 1.13 2.03 -12.92
CA LEU A 91 0.50 0.78 -12.50
C LEU A 91 0.75 -0.35 -13.51
N MET A 92 0.73 -0.05 -14.81
CA MET A 92 0.94 -1.03 -15.88
C MET A 92 2.42 -1.28 -16.21
N SER A 93 3.35 -0.60 -15.52
CA SER A 93 4.78 -0.79 -15.72
C SER A 93 5.30 -2.09 -15.09
N PRO A 94 6.47 -2.63 -15.50
CA PRO A 94 7.02 -3.85 -14.90
C PRO A 94 7.22 -3.78 -13.37
N PRO A 95 7.68 -2.65 -12.79
CA PRO A 95 7.70 -2.47 -11.33
C PRO A 95 6.33 -2.56 -10.65
N GLY A 96 5.21 -2.35 -11.37
CA GLY A 96 3.84 -2.47 -10.88
C GLY A 96 3.45 -3.90 -10.47
N ARG A 97 4.21 -4.90 -10.93
CA ARG A 97 4.13 -6.31 -10.50
C ARG A 97 5.46 -6.76 -9.91
N PHE A 98 5.76 -6.28 -8.71
CA PHE A 98 7.02 -6.49 -8.00
C PHE A 98 7.43 -7.97 -7.93
N LEU A 99 6.50 -8.87 -7.61
CA LEU A 99 6.81 -10.30 -7.46
C LEU A 99 7.24 -10.94 -8.78
N ARG A 100 6.65 -10.51 -9.90
CA ARG A 100 7.05 -10.92 -11.24
C ARG A 100 8.39 -10.29 -11.63
N TYR A 101 8.59 -9.02 -11.28
CA TYR A 101 9.82 -8.27 -11.57
C TYR A 101 11.05 -8.93 -10.94
N PHE A 102 10.95 -9.39 -9.69
CA PHE A 102 12.02 -10.10 -8.99
C PHE A 102 12.11 -11.60 -9.33
N GLY A 103 11.30 -12.10 -10.28
CA GLY A 103 11.30 -13.50 -10.70
C GLY A 103 10.76 -14.48 -9.65
N ILE A 104 10.10 -13.97 -8.60
CA ILE A 104 9.45 -14.78 -7.56
C ILE A 104 8.16 -15.38 -8.11
N ALA A 105 7.38 -14.57 -8.82
CA ALA A 105 6.19 -14.99 -9.56
C ALA A 105 6.54 -15.21 -11.03
N LYS A 106 5.82 -16.13 -11.67
CA LYS A 106 5.95 -16.42 -13.11
C LYS A 106 4.56 -16.41 -13.71
N GLN A 107 4.38 -15.72 -14.84
CA GLN A 107 3.10 -15.73 -15.53
C GLN A 107 2.68 -17.19 -15.79
N ALA A 108 1.42 -17.50 -15.50
CA ALA A 108 0.88 -18.86 -15.57
C ALA A 108 0.98 -19.41 -17.01
N SER A 109 2.12 -20.01 -17.33
CA SER A 109 2.36 -20.73 -18.56
C SER A 109 1.94 -22.19 -18.36
N SER A 110 1.51 -22.84 -19.43
CA SER A 110 1.06 -24.25 -19.50
C SER A 110 2.21 -25.24 -19.21
N SER A 111 2.78 -25.18 -18.01
CA SER A 111 3.87 -26.03 -17.52
C SER A 111 3.36 -26.88 -16.37
N SER A 112 3.68 -28.17 -16.40
CA SER A 112 3.04 -29.25 -15.63
C SER A 112 3.48 -29.40 -14.16
N GLY A 113 4.32 -28.48 -13.64
CA GLY A 113 4.86 -28.55 -12.27
C GLY A 113 4.00 -27.82 -11.22
N ILE A 114 3.84 -28.41 -10.02
CA ILE A 114 3.17 -27.80 -8.86
C ILE A 114 3.82 -26.45 -8.50
N LEU A 115 5.15 -26.36 -8.61
CA LEU A 115 5.91 -25.17 -8.28
C LEU A 115 5.65 -24.00 -9.26
N ASP A 116 5.45 -24.29 -10.55
CA ASP A 116 5.07 -23.28 -11.55
C ASP A 116 3.62 -22.78 -11.33
N LYS A 117 2.72 -23.67 -10.87
CA LYS A 117 1.34 -23.30 -10.54
C LYS A 117 1.28 -22.35 -9.33
N VAL A 118 2.07 -22.61 -8.28
CA VAL A 118 2.19 -21.72 -7.12
C VAL A 118 2.78 -20.37 -7.50
N ARG A 119 3.82 -20.35 -8.36
CA ARG A 119 4.40 -19.10 -8.88
C ARG A 119 3.42 -18.29 -9.73
N GLY A 120 2.52 -18.95 -10.44
CA GLY A 120 1.42 -18.29 -11.17
C GLY A 120 0.39 -17.66 -10.25
N TRP A 121 0.06 -18.29 -9.11
CA TRP A 121 -0.89 -17.74 -8.15
C TRP A 121 -0.37 -16.51 -7.40
N ILE A 122 0.96 -16.37 -7.32
CA ILE A 122 1.65 -15.27 -6.65
C ILE A 122 1.93 -14.10 -7.61
N ASP A 123 1.59 -14.23 -8.90
CA ASP A 123 1.65 -13.12 -9.88
C ASP A 123 0.47 -12.16 -9.67
N VAL A 124 0.57 -11.36 -8.62
CA VAL A 124 -0.42 -10.35 -8.24
C VAL A 124 0.15 -8.93 -8.37
N PRO A 125 -0.69 -7.94 -8.68
CA PRO A 125 -0.24 -6.56 -8.76
C PRO A 125 0.08 -6.00 -7.38
N ASN A 126 0.97 -4.99 -7.32
CA ASN A 126 1.41 -4.40 -6.05
C ASN A 126 0.27 -3.91 -5.16
N PRO A 127 -0.80 -3.27 -5.70
CA PRO A 127 -1.97 -2.92 -4.91
C PRO A 127 -2.62 -4.10 -4.18
N THR A 128 -2.60 -5.33 -4.73
CA THR A 128 -3.11 -6.53 -4.03
C THR A 128 -2.29 -6.86 -2.80
N LEU A 129 -0.96 -6.75 -2.87
CA LEU A 129 -0.09 -6.91 -1.70
C LEU A 129 -0.34 -5.82 -0.66
N GLY A 130 -0.59 -4.59 -1.13
CA GLY A 130 -1.01 -3.48 -0.30
C GLY A 130 -2.33 -3.75 0.43
N VAL A 131 -3.34 -4.33 -0.25
CA VAL A 131 -4.62 -4.72 0.38
C VAL A 131 -4.36 -5.63 1.57
N LEU A 132 -3.53 -6.67 1.40
CA LEU A 132 -3.20 -7.58 2.49
C LEU A 132 -2.51 -6.84 3.64
N PHE A 133 -1.51 -6.01 3.34
CA PHE A 133 -0.76 -5.25 4.33
C PHE A 133 -1.66 -4.31 5.15
N PHE A 134 -2.45 -3.47 4.48
CA PHE A 134 -3.31 -2.51 5.18
C PHE A 134 -4.52 -3.17 5.86
N ALA A 135 -5.05 -4.28 5.32
CA ALA A 135 -6.10 -5.05 5.99
C ALA A 135 -5.60 -5.63 7.31
N VAL A 136 -4.39 -6.19 7.32
CA VAL A 136 -3.77 -6.73 8.54
C VAL A 136 -3.54 -5.62 9.58
N HIS A 137 -3.15 -4.41 9.16
CA HIS A 137 -3.08 -3.26 10.07
C HIS A 137 -4.44 -2.79 10.58
N LEU A 138 -5.48 -2.80 9.74
CA LEU A 138 -6.84 -2.42 10.12
C LEU A 138 -7.43 -3.40 11.16
N PHE A 139 -7.24 -4.70 10.95
CA PHE A 139 -7.75 -5.76 11.82
C PHE A 139 -6.80 -6.11 12.98
N TYR A 140 -5.69 -5.40 13.12
CA TYR A 140 -4.73 -5.61 14.20
C TYR A 140 -5.36 -5.60 15.61
N PRO A 141 -6.26 -4.67 15.98
CA PRO A 141 -6.92 -4.70 17.29
C PRO A 141 -7.73 -5.99 17.53
N LEU A 142 -8.32 -6.54 16.47
CA LEU A 142 -9.07 -7.79 16.54
C LEU A 142 -8.13 -8.99 16.70
N LEU A 143 -6.97 -8.98 16.04
CA LEU A 143 -5.93 -10.00 16.21
C LEU A 143 -5.41 -10.05 17.66
N LEU A 144 -5.30 -8.90 18.32
CA LEU A 144 -4.94 -8.82 19.73
C LEU A 144 -5.99 -9.46 20.66
N LEU A 145 -7.27 -9.39 20.31
CA LEU A 145 -8.34 -10.04 21.08
C LEU A 145 -8.28 -11.57 20.99
N PHE A 146 -7.86 -12.10 19.84
CA PHE A 146 -7.77 -13.54 19.58
C PHE A 146 -6.43 -14.17 19.97
N THR A 147 -5.51 -13.41 20.56
CA THR A 147 -4.20 -13.90 21.00
C THR A 147 -4.09 -13.94 22.54
N PRO A 148 -4.77 -14.87 23.23
CA PRO A 148 -4.52 -15.15 24.66
C PRO A 148 -3.21 -15.94 24.88
N ILE A 149 -2.31 -15.97 23.87
CA ILE A 149 -1.08 -16.77 23.90
C ILE A 149 0.04 -15.91 24.49
N PRO A 150 0.58 -16.22 25.68
CA PRO A 150 1.54 -15.38 26.39
C PRO A 150 2.86 -15.17 25.63
N LEU A 151 3.18 -16.03 24.65
CA LEU A 151 4.38 -15.90 23.81
C LEU A 151 4.16 -15.02 22.57
N LEU A 152 2.95 -14.98 22.02
CA LEU A 152 2.67 -14.26 20.77
C LEU A 152 2.34 -12.79 21.01
N GLY A 153 1.81 -12.45 22.18
CA GLY A 153 1.47 -11.08 22.59
C GLY A 153 2.62 -10.06 22.45
N PRO A 154 3.82 -10.30 23.02
CA PRO A 154 4.93 -9.35 22.92
C PRO A 154 5.65 -9.37 21.57
N LEU A 155 5.60 -10.48 20.82
CA LEU A 155 6.29 -10.62 19.53
C LEU A 155 5.50 -10.01 18.36
N LEU A 156 4.16 -9.95 18.46
CA LEU A 156 3.30 -9.47 17.38
C LEU A 156 3.56 -8.00 17.00
N PRO A 157 3.69 -7.04 17.94
CA PRO A 157 4.02 -5.66 17.60
C PRO A 157 5.39 -5.52 16.92
N GLU A 158 6.39 -6.27 17.37
CA GLU A 158 7.74 -6.28 16.79
C GLU A 158 7.74 -6.82 15.36
N LEU A 159 7.02 -7.92 15.12
CA LEU A 159 6.87 -8.50 13.79
C LEU A 159 6.20 -7.52 12.82
N PHE A 160 5.15 -6.81 13.27
CA PHE A 160 4.49 -5.79 12.46
C PHE A 160 5.40 -4.59 12.19
N PHE A 161 6.17 -4.14 13.19
CA PHE A 161 7.17 -3.09 12.98
C PHE A 161 8.22 -3.52 11.94
N LEU A 162 8.74 -4.74 12.04
CA LEU A 162 9.68 -5.29 11.05
C LEU A 162 9.03 -5.36 9.66
N ALA A 163 7.77 -5.76 9.57
CA ALA A 163 7.01 -5.77 8.31
C ALA A 163 6.86 -4.36 7.72
N CYS A 164 6.53 -3.35 8.55
CA CYS A 164 6.47 -1.94 8.11
C CYS A 164 7.84 -1.45 7.60
N CYS A 165 8.93 -1.79 8.28
CA CYS A 165 10.29 -1.47 7.82
C CYS A 165 10.59 -2.11 6.47
N GLY A 166 10.24 -3.39 6.28
CA GLY A 166 10.37 -4.09 5.00
C GLY A 166 9.57 -3.42 3.87
N VAL A 167 8.30 -3.10 4.13
CA VAL A 167 7.44 -2.37 3.18
C VAL A 167 7.98 -0.96 2.92
N GLY A 168 8.54 -0.30 3.92
CA GLY A 168 9.21 1.00 3.78
C GLY A 168 10.39 0.94 2.81
N LEU A 169 11.27 -0.06 2.94
CA LEU A 169 12.38 -0.28 1.99
C LEU A 169 11.87 -0.53 0.57
N MET A 170 10.83 -1.36 0.41
CA MET A 170 10.20 -1.58 -0.89
C MET A 170 9.57 -0.30 -1.46
N THR A 171 9.00 0.53 -0.59
CA THR A 171 8.43 1.83 -0.95
C THR A 171 9.51 2.78 -1.47
N VAL A 172 10.69 2.84 -0.84
CA VAL A 172 11.84 3.61 -1.33
C VAL A 172 12.25 3.14 -2.73
N TRP A 173 12.33 1.83 -2.95
CA TRP A 173 12.69 1.27 -4.26
C TRP A 173 11.65 1.63 -5.34
N LEU A 174 10.35 1.55 -5.02
CA LEU A 174 9.29 1.98 -5.93
C LEU A 174 9.34 3.48 -6.21
N ALA A 175 9.58 4.31 -5.19
CA ALA A 175 9.72 5.76 -5.35
C ALA A 175 10.93 6.12 -6.23
N TYR A 176 12.05 5.39 -6.11
CA TYR A 176 13.20 5.52 -7.01
C TYR A 176 12.81 5.21 -8.46
N ASN A 177 12.10 4.10 -8.71
CA ASN A 177 11.63 3.75 -10.05
C ASN A 177 10.68 4.81 -10.61
N LEU A 178 9.76 5.33 -9.79
CA LEU A 178 8.82 6.38 -10.17
C LEU A 178 9.55 7.66 -10.62
N ALA A 179 10.52 8.11 -9.82
CA ALA A 179 11.23 9.37 -10.05
C ALA A 179 12.29 9.29 -11.17
N PHE A 180 13.09 8.21 -11.21
CA PHE A 180 14.26 8.12 -12.08
C PHE A 180 14.08 7.24 -13.30
N VAL A 181 13.25 6.20 -13.23
CA VAL A 181 13.08 5.23 -14.33
C VAL A 181 11.88 5.60 -15.19
N LEU A 182 10.71 5.79 -14.58
CA LEU A 182 9.49 6.13 -15.30
C LEU A 182 9.39 7.64 -15.58
N GLN A 183 9.94 8.47 -14.68
CA GLN A 183 9.88 9.93 -14.72
C GLN A 183 8.44 10.45 -14.78
N ASP A 184 7.56 9.84 -13.98
CA ASP A 184 6.13 10.18 -13.90
C ASP A 184 5.69 10.40 -12.46
N PHE A 185 4.61 11.15 -12.28
CA PHE A 185 4.01 11.40 -10.98
C PHE A 185 2.71 10.61 -10.81
N CYS A 186 2.71 9.60 -9.94
CA CYS A 186 1.52 8.85 -9.58
C CYS A 186 1.00 9.30 -8.21
N VAL A 187 -0.07 10.11 -8.19
CA VAL A 187 -0.66 10.61 -6.94
C VAL A 187 -1.06 9.46 -6.01
N VAL A 188 -1.72 8.42 -6.54
CA VAL A 188 -2.13 7.23 -5.78
C VAL A 188 -0.95 6.53 -5.10
N CYS A 189 0.16 6.42 -5.81
CA CYS A 189 1.38 5.78 -5.32
C CYS A 189 2.01 6.62 -4.21
N VAL A 190 2.16 7.93 -4.44
CA VAL A 190 2.72 8.87 -3.46
C VAL A 190 1.86 8.91 -2.18
N SER A 191 0.54 8.94 -2.33
CA SER A 191 -0.43 8.79 -1.24
C SER A 191 -0.16 7.51 -0.43
N MET A 192 -0.08 6.35 -1.08
CA MET A 192 0.26 5.10 -0.39
C MET A 192 1.64 5.13 0.27
N TYR A 193 2.63 5.82 -0.32
CA TYR A 193 3.97 5.93 0.25
C TYR A 193 3.94 6.72 1.56
N VAL A 194 3.19 7.82 1.60
CA VAL A 194 2.98 8.61 2.84
C VAL A 194 2.33 7.74 3.91
N ALA A 195 1.29 6.97 3.57
CA ALA A 195 0.67 6.04 4.51
C ALA A 195 1.65 4.96 5.03
N ASN A 196 2.45 4.36 4.15
CA ASN A 196 3.46 3.36 4.53
C ASN A 196 4.50 3.93 5.50
N PHE A 197 5.07 5.11 5.19
CA PHE A 197 6.03 5.76 6.07
C PHE A 197 5.41 6.24 7.38
N GLY A 198 4.14 6.65 7.36
CA GLY A 198 3.40 7.01 8.56
C GLY A 198 3.20 5.83 9.52
N LEU A 199 3.00 4.60 9.00
CA LEU A 199 2.83 3.41 9.82
C LEU A 199 4.09 2.98 10.58
N ILE A 200 5.30 3.27 10.07
CA ILE A 200 6.57 2.87 10.70
C ILE A 200 6.74 3.44 12.12
N PRO A 201 6.75 4.77 12.35
CA PRO A 201 6.91 5.34 13.69
C PRO A 201 5.73 4.98 14.60
N MET A 202 4.53 4.75 14.04
CA MET A 202 3.35 4.35 14.81
C MET A 202 3.46 2.93 15.32
N MET A 203 3.87 1.99 14.48
CA MET A 203 4.11 0.61 14.91
C MET A 203 5.28 0.51 15.88
N HIS A 204 6.33 1.32 15.70
CA HIS A 204 7.40 1.42 16.67
C HIS A 204 6.89 1.88 18.05
N GLY A 205 6.03 2.92 18.08
CA GLY A 205 5.40 3.39 19.32
C GLY A 205 4.53 2.32 19.99
N LEU A 206 3.74 1.57 19.20
CA LEU A 206 2.92 0.47 19.70
C LEU A 206 3.75 -0.71 20.22
N ALA A 207 4.89 -1.01 19.60
CA ALA A 207 5.82 -2.03 20.07
C ALA A 207 6.41 -1.65 21.43
N LEU A 208 6.83 -0.39 21.61
CA LEU A 208 7.33 0.10 22.89
C LEU A 208 6.26 0.04 24.00
N GLN A 209 5.01 0.38 23.69
CA GLN A 209 3.90 0.25 24.65
C GLN A 209 3.63 -1.21 25.03
N GLY A 210 3.73 -2.13 24.07
CA GLY A 210 3.57 -3.57 24.31
C GLY A 210 4.66 -4.14 25.23
N SER A 211 5.91 -3.68 25.09
CA SER A 211 7.01 -4.12 25.95
C SER A 211 6.88 -3.63 27.40
N GLN A 212 6.29 -2.45 27.64
CA GLN A 212 6.13 -1.92 29.01
C GLN A 212 5.06 -2.65 29.83
N VAL A 213 3.96 -3.08 29.19
CA VAL A 213 2.93 -3.91 29.86
C VAL A 213 3.50 -5.26 30.33
N GLY A 214 4.54 -5.77 29.66
CA GLY A 214 5.26 -6.99 30.08
C GLY A 214 6.25 -6.81 31.24
N GLN A 215 6.55 -5.57 31.66
CA GLN A 215 7.51 -5.27 32.73
C GLN A 215 6.86 -4.80 34.05
N ASP A 216 5.56 -4.49 34.08
CA ASP A 216 4.80 -4.12 35.30
C ASP A 216 4.36 -5.32 36.17
N GLN A 217 5.19 -6.36 36.26
CA GLN A 217 5.16 -7.30 37.40
C GLN A 217 6.59 -7.52 37.91
N PRO A 218 6.93 -6.88 39.04
CA PRO A 218 7.00 -7.64 40.28
C PRO A 218 6.41 -6.92 41.52
N SER A 219 5.61 -7.69 42.28
CA SER A 219 5.32 -7.62 43.72
C SER A 219 5.67 -6.36 44.54
N SER A 220 4.63 -5.68 45.05
CA SER A 220 4.59 -5.18 46.44
C SER A 220 3.14 -4.97 46.91
N PRO A 221 2.74 -5.45 48.10
CA PRO A 221 1.40 -5.24 48.64
C PRO A 221 1.21 -3.76 49.04
N CYS A 222 -0.02 -3.26 48.90
CA CYS A 222 -0.43 -1.97 49.44
C CYS A 222 0.03 -1.82 50.90
N PRO A 223 0.70 -0.71 51.28
CA PRO A 223 0.81 -0.34 52.68
C PRO A 223 -0.57 0.10 53.19
N VAL A 224 -0.89 -0.40 54.39
CA VAL A 224 -2.10 -0.15 55.18
C VAL A 224 -2.21 1.32 55.56
#